data_AF-A0A0L0LMR2-F1
#
_entry.id   AF-A0A0L0LMR2-F1
#
_cell.length_a   1.000
_cell.length_b   1.000
_cell.length_c   1.000
_cell.angle_alpha   90.00
_cell.angle_beta   90.00
_cell.angle_gamma   90.00
#
_symmetry.space_group_name_H-M   'P 1'
#
loop_
_entity.id
_entity.type
_entity.pdbx_description
1 polymer ?
#
loop_
_entity_poly.entity_id
_entity_poly.type
_entity_poly.pdbx_seq_one_letter_code
_entity_poly.pdbx_strand_id
1 'polypeptide(L)'
;MAIKYQLEDLLVQLHRTTPAKVDAIRESCRRSENGLLSVGLKIHYLGEGAEFDPLIDALGGAEEILVNHYRNTKATLCFVLPPVGNAHAAIWLLQCIERSVGIALFNNPQIQIQVCTPGRIDKENSAILAMCFYLGSDVLRRYNLNDFETTFTTYVTHPMFGGPTDLSRGMRIVLYDAYGDFDKNFEWWKIAGRARALEIAPQLPFDFGRSDVLTATSPVDVRNINLVATLLVHATFGGYWEKLGKKFVKDFKELLDRHMLTALLGAPWLRTDEPETFDNDAFYAALQELTAYALGEAERLKKLQRRFFAWRNSEPDTSILEEVHDLLAAYRKVMRTEALRFIGEEKK
;
A
#
# COMPACT_ATOMS: atom_id res chain seq x y z
N MET A 1 1.77 17.63 9.09
CA MET A 1 1.16 17.81 10.43
C MET A 1 1.26 16.45 11.11
N ALA A 2 1.90 16.39 12.28
CA ALA A 2 2.10 15.14 12.99
C ALA A 2 0.76 14.64 13.55
N ILE A 3 0.55 13.32 13.54
CA ILE A 3 -0.57 12.71 14.28
C ILE A 3 -0.35 13.07 15.75
N LYS A 4 -1.33 13.72 16.38
CA LYS A 4 -1.16 14.24 17.74
C LYS A 4 -1.30 13.16 18.82
N TYR A 5 -1.99 12.06 18.50
CA TYR A 5 -2.08 10.87 19.36
C TYR A 5 -1.03 9.81 18.99
N GLN A 6 -0.57 9.04 19.97
CA GLN A 6 0.41 7.97 19.79
C GLN A 6 -0.29 6.63 19.51
N LEU A 7 0.45 5.67 18.94
CA LEU A 7 -0.06 4.31 18.74
C LEU A 7 -0.59 3.70 20.05
N GLU A 8 0.09 3.94 21.18
CA GLU A 8 -0.32 3.39 22.47
C GLU A 8 -1.68 3.91 22.93
N ASP A 9 -2.01 5.18 22.65
CA ASP A 9 -3.32 5.75 22.99
C ASP A 9 -4.45 4.97 22.27
N LEU A 10 -4.24 4.67 20.98
CA LEU A 10 -5.14 3.84 20.18
C LEU A 10 -5.21 2.41 20.72
N LEU A 11 -4.07 1.78 21.01
CA LEU A 11 -4.04 0.41 21.53
C LEU A 11 -4.77 0.29 22.88
N VAL A 12 -4.68 1.28 23.76
CA VAL A 12 -5.43 1.32 25.02
C VAL A 12 -6.94 1.29 24.79
N GLN A 13 -7.45 2.05 23.82
CA GLN A 13 -8.88 2.01 23.49
C GLN A 13 -9.29 0.66 22.90
N LEU A 14 -8.50 0.13 21.97
CA LEU A 14 -8.79 -1.15 21.30
C LEU A 14 -8.66 -2.37 22.22
N HIS A 15 -7.85 -2.28 23.28
CA HIS A 15 -7.67 -3.38 24.24
C HIS A 15 -8.99 -3.74 24.95
N ARG A 16 -9.94 -2.80 25.04
CA ARG A 16 -11.26 -3.02 25.66
C ARG A 16 -12.11 -4.03 24.91
N THR A 17 -11.92 -4.16 23.60
CA THR A 17 -12.72 -5.04 22.73
C THR A 17 -11.91 -6.23 22.20
N THR A 18 -10.59 -6.08 22.03
CA THR A 18 -9.72 -7.11 21.44
C THR A 18 -8.37 -7.25 22.15
N PRO A 19 -8.32 -7.61 23.45
CA PRO A 19 -7.10 -7.56 24.27
C PRO A 19 -5.96 -8.44 23.71
N ALA A 20 -6.24 -9.71 23.42
CA ALA A 20 -5.21 -10.66 22.95
C ALA A 20 -4.53 -10.23 21.64
N LYS A 21 -5.27 -9.59 20.72
CA LYS A 21 -4.70 -9.11 19.46
C LYS A 21 -3.92 -7.81 19.66
N VAL A 22 -4.39 -6.94 20.55
CA VAL A 22 -3.64 -5.73 20.93
C VAL A 22 -2.30 -6.07 21.57
N ASP A 23 -2.26 -7.06 22.46
CA ASP A 23 -1.00 -7.50 23.08
C ASP A 23 -0.02 -8.03 22.04
N ALA A 24 -0.49 -8.82 21.07
CA ALA A 24 0.33 -9.30 19.96
C ALA A 24 0.83 -8.14 19.05
N ILE A 25 0.02 -7.09 18.87
CA ILE A 25 0.47 -5.87 18.17
C ILE A 25 1.57 -5.19 18.98
N ARG A 26 1.41 -4.99 20.30
CA ARG A 26 2.42 -4.34 21.15
C ARG A 26 3.77 -5.03 21.08
N GLU A 27 3.79 -6.36 21.01
CA GLU A 27 5.03 -7.11 20.88
C GLU A 27 5.77 -6.84 19.56
N SER A 28 5.07 -6.52 18.47
CA SER A 28 5.61 -6.49 17.11
C SER A 28 5.50 -5.13 16.41
N CYS A 29 4.90 -4.12 17.06
CA CYS A 29 4.50 -2.86 16.43
C CYS A 29 5.67 -2.03 15.89
N ARG A 30 6.90 -2.24 16.37
CA ARG A 30 8.11 -1.56 15.89
C ARG A 30 9.07 -2.45 15.11
N ARG A 31 8.81 -3.76 15.06
CA ARG A 31 9.74 -4.74 14.45
C ARG A 31 9.48 -4.88 12.95
N SER A 32 10.53 -4.68 12.15
CA SER A 32 10.52 -4.97 10.72
C SER A 32 10.55 -6.48 10.49
N GLU A 33 9.55 -7.02 9.80
CA GLU A 33 9.52 -8.46 9.50
C GLU A 33 10.40 -8.74 8.28
N ASN A 34 11.49 -9.52 8.43
CA ASN A 34 12.42 -9.86 7.34
C ASN A 34 13.00 -8.64 6.61
N GLY A 35 13.18 -7.51 7.30
CA GLY A 35 13.64 -6.25 6.69
C GLY A 35 12.63 -5.61 5.74
N LEU A 36 11.34 -5.95 5.88
CA LEU A 36 10.25 -5.18 5.27
C LEU A 36 10.13 -3.80 5.90
N LEU A 37 9.68 -2.84 5.11
CA LEU A 37 9.39 -1.49 5.58
C LEU A 37 8.20 -1.47 6.55
N SER A 38 8.15 -0.44 7.39
CA SER A 38 6.95 -0.12 8.18
C SER A 38 5.75 0.21 7.28
N VAL A 39 4.55 0.03 7.82
CA VAL A 39 3.28 0.27 7.15
C VAL A 39 2.52 1.36 7.89
N GLY A 40 2.26 2.48 7.21
CA GLY A 40 1.27 3.46 7.63
C GLY A 40 -0.09 3.17 7.00
N LEU A 41 -1.15 3.66 7.64
CA LEU A 41 -2.53 3.42 7.20
C LEU A 41 -3.38 4.67 7.33
N LYS A 42 -4.32 4.82 6.41
CA LYS A 42 -5.46 5.73 6.56
C LYS A 42 -6.75 5.01 6.18
N ILE A 43 -7.80 5.26 6.94
CA ILE A 43 -9.14 4.75 6.67
C ILE A 43 -9.98 5.94 6.21
N HIS A 44 -10.42 5.92 4.95
CA HIS A 44 -11.42 6.86 4.45
C HIS A 44 -12.77 6.16 4.51
N TYR A 45 -13.72 6.74 5.23
CA TYR A 45 -15.07 6.18 5.33
C TYR A 45 -16.05 7.08 4.57
N LEU A 46 -16.79 6.45 3.66
CA LEU A 46 -17.72 7.06 2.71
C LEU A 46 -19.17 7.10 3.24
N GLY A 47 -19.43 6.46 4.39
CA GLY A 47 -20.73 6.50 5.08
C GLY A 47 -20.89 7.73 5.98
N GLU A 48 -21.83 7.71 6.92
CA GLU A 48 -22.18 8.89 7.75
C GLU A 48 -21.10 9.24 8.79
N GLY A 49 -20.42 8.25 9.35
CA GLY A 49 -19.22 8.41 10.19
C GLY A 49 -19.45 8.20 11.68
N ALA A 50 -20.71 8.18 12.12
CA ALA A 50 -21.09 8.08 13.53
C ALA A 50 -20.54 6.82 14.24
N GLU A 51 -20.23 5.77 13.49
CA GLU A 51 -19.63 4.53 14.01
C GLU A 51 -18.21 4.73 14.55
N PHE A 52 -17.51 5.77 14.09
CA PHE A 52 -16.17 6.11 14.56
C PHE A 52 -16.17 7.08 15.74
N ASP A 53 -17.28 7.79 16.01
CA ASP A 53 -17.36 8.84 17.04
C ASP A 53 -16.84 8.37 18.41
N PRO A 54 -17.23 7.19 18.95
CA PRO A 54 -16.74 6.74 20.25
C PRO A 54 -15.21 6.57 20.31
N LEU A 55 -14.61 6.13 19.20
CA LEU A 55 -13.16 5.94 19.11
C LEU A 55 -12.44 7.28 18.92
N ILE A 56 -13.01 8.18 18.12
CA ILE A 56 -12.50 9.52 17.88
C ILE A 56 -12.51 10.34 19.18
N ASP A 57 -13.63 10.36 19.90
CA ASP A 57 -13.76 11.07 21.17
C ASP A 57 -12.77 10.56 22.22
N ALA A 58 -12.61 9.23 22.30
CA ALA A 58 -11.67 8.60 23.22
C ALA A 58 -10.19 8.91 22.93
N LEU A 59 -9.88 9.40 21.73
CA LEU A 59 -8.54 9.76 21.26
C LEU A 59 -8.31 11.28 21.20
N GLY A 60 -9.21 12.07 21.80
CA GLY A 60 -9.06 13.53 21.90
C GLY A 60 -9.90 14.33 20.90
N GLY A 61 -10.74 13.67 20.10
CA GLY A 61 -11.72 14.30 19.22
C GLY A 61 -11.24 14.50 17.77
N ALA A 62 -12.15 14.99 16.93
CA ALA A 62 -11.95 15.10 15.48
C ALA A 62 -10.73 15.95 15.06
N GLU A 63 -10.43 17.03 15.78
CA GLU A 63 -9.31 17.94 15.49
C GLU A 63 -7.93 17.26 15.63
N GLU A 64 -7.86 16.17 16.39
CA GLU A 64 -6.63 15.43 16.66
C GLU A 64 -6.37 14.33 15.62
N ILE A 65 -7.44 13.89 14.93
CA ILE A 65 -7.49 12.58 14.26
C ILE A 65 -7.90 12.66 12.79
N LEU A 66 -8.80 13.59 12.45
CA LEU A 66 -9.42 13.69 11.12
C LEU A 66 -8.75 14.71 10.19
N VAL A 67 -7.70 15.39 10.66
CA VAL A 67 -7.03 16.44 9.88
C VAL A 67 -6.16 15.81 8.80
N ASN A 68 -6.76 15.57 7.63
CA ASN A 68 -6.06 15.20 6.41
C ASN A 68 -6.69 15.90 5.21
N HIS A 69 -5.90 16.78 4.58
CA HIS A 69 -6.32 17.50 3.38
C HIS A 69 -6.35 16.62 2.11
N TYR A 70 -5.79 15.40 2.16
CA TYR A 70 -5.91 14.34 1.15
C TYR A 70 -6.89 13.27 1.62
N ARG A 71 -8.12 13.66 1.93
CA ARG A 71 -9.25 12.75 2.16
C ARG A 71 -9.94 12.46 0.82
N ASN A 72 -10.51 11.28 0.62
CA ASN A 72 -11.42 11.06 -0.52
C ASN A 72 -12.55 12.12 -0.50
N THR A 73 -12.91 12.72 -1.64
CA THR A 73 -13.94 13.78 -1.68
C THR A 73 -15.30 13.32 -1.15
N LYS A 74 -15.60 12.03 -1.30
CA LYS A 74 -16.83 11.38 -0.82
C LYS A 74 -16.74 10.89 0.62
N ALA A 75 -15.56 10.89 1.23
CA ALA A 75 -15.43 10.43 2.60
C ALA A 75 -15.89 11.50 3.59
N THR A 76 -16.68 11.10 4.57
CA THR A 76 -17.08 11.96 5.70
C THR A 76 -15.92 12.12 6.69
N LEU A 77 -15.08 11.09 6.84
CA LEU A 77 -13.92 11.09 7.71
C LEU A 77 -12.69 10.44 7.07
N CYS A 78 -11.50 10.88 7.49
CA CYS A 78 -10.22 10.26 7.19
C CYS A 78 -9.49 9.96 8.50
N PHE A 79 -9.51 8.72 8.95
CA PHE A 79 -8.81 8.32 10.16
C PHE A 79 -7.35 7.97 9.82
N VAL A 80 -6.42 8.87 10.17
CA VAL A 80 -4.98 8.65 9.98
C VAL A 80 -4.44 7.85 11.16
N LEU A 81 -3.80 6.70 10.87
CA LEU A 81 -3.29 5.79 11.90
C LEU A 81 -1.76 5.91 12.05
N PRO A 82 -1.21 5.79 13.27
CA PRO A 82 0.22 5.65 13.49
C PRO A 82 0.78 4.44 12.74
N PRO A 83 2.02 4.54 12.18
CA PRO A 83 2.63 3.45 11.47
C PRO A 83 3.01 2.29 12.40
N VAL A 84 3.07 1.08 11.84
CA VAL A 84 3.53 -0.14 12.51
C VAL A 84 4.59 -0.86 11.69
N GLY A 85 5.39 -1.72 12.31
CA GLY A 85 6.62 -2.25 11.73
C GLY A 85 6.44 -3.25 10.58
N ASN A 86 5.24 -3.79 10.37
CA ASN A 86 4.99 -4.80 9.34
C ASN A 86 3.50 -4.91 8.97
N ALA A 87 3.22 -5.56 7.84
CA ALA A 87 1.86 -5.79 7.36
C ALA A 87 0.98 -6.60 8.33
N HIS A 88 1.54 -7.54 9.10
CA HIS A 88 0.75 -8.34 10.05
C HIS A 88 0.19 -7.48 11.18
N ALA A 89 1.03 -6.65 11.81
CA ALA A 89 0.60 -5.69 12.80
C ALA A 89 -0.43 -4.69 12.23
N ALA A 90 -0.24 -4.25 10.97
CA ALA A 90 -1.16 -3.32 10.30
C ALA A 90 -2.55 -3.94 10.09
N ILE A 91 -2.60 -5.19 9.62
CA ILE A 91 -3.84 -5.94 9.44
C ILE A 91 -4.53 -6.19 10.79
N TRP A 92 -3.76 -6.56 11.81
CA TRP A 92 -4.31 -6.75 13.15
C TRP A 92 -4.87 -5.46 13.74
N LEU A 93 -4.20 -4.33 13.53
CA LEU A 93 -4.68 -3.02 13.95
C LEU A 93 -6.03 -2.71 13.29
N LEU A 94 -6.14 -2.88 11.98
CA LEU A 94 -7.41 -2.70 11.25
C LEU A 94 -8.50 -3.65 11.77
N GLN A 95 -8.18 -4.91 12.04
CA GLN A 95 -9.15 -5.86 12.61
C GLN A 95 -9.58 -5.51 14.04
N CYS A 96 -8.71 -4.89 14.84
CA CYS A 96 -9.08 -4.38 16.16
C CYS A 96 -10.01 -3.17 16.04
N ILE A 97 -9.71 -2.24 15.12
CA ILE A 97 -10.58 -1.09 14.83
C ILE A 97 -11.95 -1.57 14.35
N GLU A 98 -12.01 -2.48 13.35
CA GLU A 98 -13.24 -3.12 12.86
C GLU A 98 -14.11 -3.63 14.01
N ARG A 99 -13.52 -4.33 14.98
CA ARG A 99 -14.24 -4.84 16.16
C ARG A 99 -14.71 -3.74 17.10
N SER A 100 -13.95 -2.66 17.23
CA SER A 100 -14.29 -1.53 18.09
C SER A 100 -15.41 -0.66 17.50
N VAL A 101 -15.40 -0.42 16.19
CA VAL A 101 -16.40 0.42 15.50
C VAL A 101 -17.63 -0.36 15.03
N GLY A 102 -17.54 -1.69 14.97
CA GLY A 102 -18.67 -2.56 14.61
C GLY A 102 -18.98 -2.65 13.12
N ILE A 103 -18.13 -2.10 12.25
CA ILE A 103 -18.25 -2.18 10.79
C ILE A 103 -17.04 -2.87 10.18
N ALA A 104 -17.26 -3.68 9.14
CA ALA A 104 -16.17 -4.30 8.40
C ALA A 104 -15.27 -3.23 7.76
N LEU A 105 -13.95 -3.34 7.94
CA LEU A 105 -13.01 -2.44 7.26
C LEU A 105 -12.52 -3.03 5.94
N PHE A 106 -12.32 -4.34 5.88
CA PHE A 106 -11.98 -5.02 4.64
C PHE A 106 -13.24 -5.42 3.88
N ASN A 107 -13.15 -5.42 2.54
CA ASN A 107 -14.24 -5.78 1.62
C ASN A 107 -15.54 -4.99 1.84
N ASN A 108 -15.45 -3.79 2.42
CA ASN A 108 -16.59 -2.89 2.61
C ASN A 108 -16.54 -1.77 1.56
N PRO A 109 -17.56 -1.62 0.69
CA PRO A 109 -17.57 -0.59 -0.35
C PRO A 109 -17.63 0.84 0.21
N GLN A 110 -17.97 1.01 1.49
CA GLN A 110 -17.94 2.31 2.17
C GLN A 110 -16.58 2.63 2.78
N ILE A 111 -15.60 1.72 2.72
CA ILE A 111 -14.27 1.91 3.28
C ILE A 111 -13.23 1.87 2.17
N GLN A 112 -12.38 2.89 2.13
CA GLN A 112 -11.18 2.92 1.32
C GLN A 112 -9.97 2.93 2.26
N ILE A 113 -9.16 1.88 2.20
CA ILE A 113 -7.90 1.84 2.96
C ILE A 113 -6.79 2.38 2.05
N GLN A 114 -6.04 3.32 2.58
CA GLN A 114 -4.81 3.82 1.96
C GLN A 114 -3.63 3.25 2.74
N VAL A 115 -2.71 2.60 2.03
CA VAL A 115 -1.51 2.00 2.60
C VAL A 115 -0.33 2.90 2.29
N CYS A 116 0.33 3.39 3.33
CA CYS A 116 1.44 4.33 3.23
C CYS A 116 2.76 3.59 3.46
N THR A 117 3.73 3.77 2.56
CA THR A 117 5.04 3.12 2.67
C THR A 117 6.16 4.16 2.63
N PRO A 118 7.13 4.10 3.55
CA PRO A 118 8.32 4.95 3.54
C PRO A 118 9.02 5.05 2.19
N GLY A 119 9.53 6.24 1.86
CA GLY A 119 10.31 6.50 0.66
C GLY A 119 9.44 6.86 -0.55
N ARG A 120 9.86 7.90 -1.29
CA ARG A 120 9.24 8.28 -2.55
C ARG A 120 9.90 7.52 -3.70
N ILE A 121 9.21 6.53 -4.23
CA ILE A 121 9.66 5.77 -5.42
C ILE A 121 9.29 6.51 -6.71
N ASP A 122 10.16 6.47 -7.73
CA ASP A 122 9.97 7.21 -8.98
C ASP A 122 8.70 6.84 -9.77
N LYS A 123 8.46 7.55 -10.89
CA LYS A 123 7.28 7.38 -11.74
C LYS A 123 7.12 5.94 -12.25
N GLU A 124 8.21 5.31 -12.69
CA GLU A 124 8.17 3.96 -13.24
C GLU A 124 7.92 2.91 -12.14
N ASN A 125 8.63 3.01 -11.02
CA ASN A 125 8.42 2.13 -9.87
C ASN A 125 7.03 2.33 -9.25
N SER A 126 6.47 3.53 -9.30
CA SER A 126 5.08 3.78 -8.91
C SER A 126 4.07 3.08 -9.83
N ALA A 127 4.34 3.03 -11.13
CA ALA A 127 3.54 2.24 -12.08
C ALA A 127 3.61 0.74 -11.75
N ILE A 128 4.81 0.22 -11.50
CA ILE A 128 5.01 -1.17 -11.07
C ILE A 128 4.23 -1.44 -9.78
N LEU A 129 4.33 -0.58 -8.77
CA LEU A 129 3.61 -0.71 -7.51
C LEU A 129 2.09 -0.77 -7.73
N ALA A 130 1.54 0.14 -8.53
CA ALA A 130 0.11 0.20 -8.85
C ALA A 130 -0.38 -1.06 -9.57
N MET A 131 0.34 -1.48 -10.62
CA MET A 131 -0.03 -2.64 -11.42
C MET A 131 0.13 -3.94 -10.61
N CYS A 132 1.19 -4.08 -9.82
CA CYS A 132 1.38 -5.22 -8.91
C CYS A 132 0.29 -5.27 -7.83
N PHE A 133 -0.07 -4.13 -7.25
CA PHE A 133 -1.17 -4.03 -6.29
C PHE A 133 -2.46 -4.57 -6.90
N TYR A 134 -2.81 -4.10 -8.09
CA TYR A 134 -4.05 -4.47 -8.74
C TYR A 134 -4.08 -5.95 -9.18
N LEU A 135 -3.06 -6.39 -9.92
CA LEU A 135 -2.98 -7.77 -10.43
C LEU A 135 -2.74 -8.80 -9.33
N GLY A 136 -2.05 -8.41 -8.26
CA GLY A 136 -1.77 -9.26 -7.10
C GLY A 136 -2.92 -9.36 -6.11
N SER A 137 -3.97 -8.53 -6.24
CA SER A 137 -5.11 -8.53 -5.33
C SER A 137 -5.90 -9.84 -5.43
N ASP A 138 -6.45 -10.28 -4.31
CA ASP A 138 -7.46 -11.34 -4.24
C ASP A 138 -8.88 -10.83 -4.55
N VAL A 139 -9.06 -9.52 -4.67
CA VAL A 139 -10.35 -8.87 -4.97
C VAL A 139 -10.22 -7.93 -6.17
N LEU A 140 -10.47 -8.47 -7.36
CA LEU A 140 -10.50 -7.68 -8.60
C LEU A 140 -11.70 -6.73 -8.60
N ARG A 141 -11.44 -5.47 -8.97
CA ARG A 141 -12.44 -4.38 -8.90
C ARG A 141 -12.37 -3.51 -10.14
N ARG A 142 -13.53 -2.97 -10.52
CA ARG A 142 -13.60 -1.92 -11.52
C ARG A 142 -13.46 -0.59 -10.80
N TYR A 143 -12.44 0.18 -11.16
CA TYR A 143 -12.27 1.53 -10.67
C TYR A 143 -12.82 2.52 -11.68
N ASN A 144 -13.49 3.54 -11.16
CA ASN A 144 -13.80 4.77 -11.86
C ASN A 144 -12.76 5.82 -11.46
N LEU A 145 -12.60 6.84 -12.31
CA LEU A 145 -11.67 7.93 -12.04
C LEU A 145 -11.97 8.63 -10.69
N ASN A 146 -13.25 8.79 -10.36
CA ASN A 146 -13.72 9.41 -9.12
C ASN A 146 -13.39 8.61 -7.84
N ASP A 147 -12.90 7.38 -7.94
CA ASP A 147 -12.46 6.59 -6.79
C ASP A 147 -11.10 7.07 -6.25
N PHE A 148 -10.38 7.86 -7.06
CA PHE A 148 -9.09 8.48 -6.71
C PHE A 148 -9.21 10.00 -6.50
N GLU A 149 -10.43 10.53 -6.46
CA GLU A 149 -10.69 11.93 -6.19
C GLU A 149 -10.43 12.24 -4.72
N THR A 150 -9.63 13.26 -4.44
CA THR A 150 -9.32 13.68 -3.07
C THR A 150 -9.71 15.13 -2.86
N THR A 151 -9.87 15.58 -1.62
CA THR A 151 -10.17 16.98 -1.30
C THR A 151 -9.11 17.96 -1.85
N PHE A 152 -7.93 17.48 -2.25
CA PHE A 152 -6.92 18.30 -2.94
C PHE A 152 -7.12 18.42 -4.46
N THR A 153 -7.96 17.59 -5.09
CA THR A 153 -8.27 17.68 -6.52
C THR A 153 -9.37 18.71 -6.81
N THR A 154 -10.11 19.17 -5.79
CA THR A 154 -11.27 20.07 -5.91
C THR A 154 -11.05 21.50 -5.40
N TYR A 155 -10.02 21.76 -4.60
CA TYR A 155 -9.79 23.10 -4.03
C TYR A 155 -8.93 24.00 -4.92
N VAL A 156 -9.61 24.90 -5.63
CA VAL A 156 -9.06 26.04 -6.39
C VAL A 156 -8.97 27.27 -5.47
N THR A 157 -8.11 27.26 -4.46
CA THR A 157 -7.51 28.47 -3.84
C THR A 157 -6.70 28.03 -2.62
N HIS A 158 -5.38 28.16 -2.68
CA HIS A 158 -4.53 28.02 -1.51
C HIS A 158 -4.37 29.41 -0.85
N PRO A 159 -4.83 29.64 0.40
CA PRO A 159 -4.77 30.96 1.04
C PRO A 159 -3.35 31.53 1.20
N MET A 160 -2.34 30.65 1.20
CA MET A 160 -0.93 31.02 1.35
C MET A 160 -0.29 31.57 0.05
N PHE A 161 -0.95 31.44 -1.11
CA PHE A 161 -0.39 31.81 -2.42
C PHE A 161 -1.19 32.86 -3.21
N GLY A 162 -2.18 33.53 -2.60
CA GLY A 162 -2.67 34.83 -3.07
C GLY A 162 -3.26 34.89 -4.49
N GLY A 163 -3.83 33.80 -5.01
CA GLY A 163 -4.53 33.82 -6.31
C GLY A 163 -5.23 32.51 -6.67
N PRO A 164 -6.12 32.51 -7.69
CA PRO A 164 -6.68 31.29 -8.26
C PRO A 164 -5.59 30.56 -9.04
N THR A 165 -4.86 29.68 -8.37
CA THR A 165 -4.01 28.71 -9.05
C THR A 165 -4.90 27.53 -9.45
N ASP A 166 -5.13 27.37 -10.74
CA ASP A 166 -5.72 26.16 -11.31
C ASP A 166 -4.78 24.97 -11.04
N LEU A 167 -4.94 24.39 -9.85
CA LEU A 167 -4.23 23.20 -9.39
C LEU A 167 -5.23 22.05 -9.34
N SER A 168 -6.00 21.81 -10.41
CA SER A 168 -6.71 20.54 -10.59
C SER A 168 -5.65 19.43 -10.66
N ARG A 169 -5.26 18.90 -9.51
CA ARG A 169 -4.23 17.85 -9.39
C ARG A 169 -4.82 16.54 -9.91
N GLY A 170 -4.05 15.79 -10.70
CA GLY A 170 -4.52 14.54 -11.32
C GLY A 170 -4.96 13.49 -10.29
N MET A 171 -6.01 12.75 -10.63
CA MET A 171 -6.55 11.63 -9.84
C MET A 171 -5.71 10.37 -10.09
N ARG A 172 -5.05 9.84 -9.04
CA ARG A 172 -4.02 8.79 -9.20
C ARG A 172 -4.10 7.76 -8.10
N ILE A 173 -3.67 6.54 -8.40
CA ILE A 173 -3.64 5.44 -7.44
C ILE A 173 -2.47 5.53 -6.45
N VAL A 174 -1.31 6.06 -6.89
CA VAL A 174 -0.14 6.33 -6.04
C VAL A 174 0.00 7.83 -5.81
N LEU A 175 0.18 8.22 -4.55
CA LEU A 175 0.38 9.61 -4.14
C LEU A 175 1.67 9.76 -3.35
N TYR A 176 2.39 10.87 -3.52
CA TYR A 176 3.40 11.26 -2.53
C TYR A 176 2.80 11.99 -1.34
N ASP A 177 3.23 11.53 -0.16
CA ASP A 177 3.01 12.01 1.22
C ASP A 177 1.57 12.16 1.69
N ALA A 178 0.67 12.63 0.83
CA ALA A 178 -0.74 12.86 1.10
C ALA A 178 -0.97 13.45 2.51
N TYR A 179 -0.16 14.44 2.88
CA TYR A 179 -0.21 15.22 4.13
C TYR A 179 -0.03 14.47 5.46
N GLY A 180 0.39 13.21 5.48
CA GLY A 180 0.66 12.53 6.76
C GLY A 180 2.14 12.51 7.14
N ASP A 181 2.36 12.13 8.40
CA ASP A 181 3.69 12.11 9.01
C ASP A 181 4.57 10.97 8.48
N PHE A 182 5.88 11.19 8.54
CA PHE A 182 6.91 10.22 8.20
C PHE A 182 7.70 9.88 9.46
N ASP A 183 7.44 8.70 10.03
CA ASP A 183 8.22 8.22 11.16
C ASP A 183 9.48 7.52 10.65
N LYS A 184 10.63 8.21 10.77
CA LYS A 184 11.92 7.67 10.37
C LYS A 184 12.48 6.61 11.34
N ASN A 185 11.91 6.47 12.53
CA ASN A 185 12.44 5.65 13.61
C ASN A 185 11.97 4.19 13.49
N PHE A 186 12.13 3.63 12.29
CA PHE A 186 11.98 2.21 12.02
C PHE A 186 13.29 1.64 11.53
N GLU A 187 13.45 0.34 11.78
CA GLU A 187 14.61 -0.42 11.37
C GLU A 187 14.84 -0.36 9.85
N TRP A 188 16.10 -0.24 9.45
CA TRP A 188 16.54 -0.30 8.06
C TRP A 188 17.63 -1.35 7.89
N TRP A 189 17.35 -2.35 7.06
CA TRP A 189 18.30 -3.41 6.77
C TRP A 189 19.26 -2.95 5.68
N LYS A 190 20.55 -2.90 5.99
CA LYS A 190 21.60 -2.50 5.04
C LYS A 190 22.74 -3.52 5.00
N ILE A 191 23.53 -3.43 3.94
CA ILE A 191 24.75 -4.23 3.78
C ILE A 191 25.92 -3.46 4.38
N ALA A 192 26.66 -4.08 5.30
CA ALA A 192 27.82 -3.51 5.97
C ALA A 192 29.14 -4.15 5.54
N GLY A 193 30.15 -3.29 5.32
CA GLY A 193 31.53 -3.68 5.09
C GLY A 193 31.79 -4.49 3.81
N ARG A 194 33.05 -4.90 3.63
CA ARG A 194 33.47 -5.72 2.46
C ARG A 194 32.92 -7.15 2.51
N ALA A 195 32.62 -7.65 3.70
CA ALA A 195 32.06 -8.98 3.92
C ALA A 195 30.57 -9.10 3.53
N ARG A 196 29.91 -7.98 3.19
CA ARG A 196 28.47 -7.91 2.89
C ARG A 196 27.60 -8.50 4.00
N ALA A 197 27.97 -8.27 5.26
CA ALA A 197 27.15 -8.66 6.39
C ALA A 197 25.87 -7.81 6.43
N LEU A 198 24.78 -8.36 6.95
CA LEU A 198 23.59 -7.58 7.25
C LEU A 198 23.84 -6.75 8.52
N GLU A 199 23.49 -5.47 8.46
CA GLU A 199 23.41 -4.57 9.61
C GLU A 199 22.00 -3.96 9.67
N ILE A 200 21.41 -3.95 10.85
CA ILE A 200 20.10 -3.33 11.09
C ILE A 200 20.33 -1.94 11.70
N ALA A 201 20.12 -0.90 10.89
CA ALA A 201 20.17 0.48 11.34
C ALA A 201 18.85 0.85 12.04
N PRO A 202 18.86 1.71 13.08
CA PRO A 202 17.66 2.05 13.85
C PRO A 202 16.75 3.08 13.15
N GLN A 203 17.17 3.61 12.00
CA GLN A 203 16.45 4.65 11.26
C GLN A 203 16.54 4.39 9.75
N LEU A 204 15.49 4.81 9.05
CA LEU A 204 15.43 4.82 7.59
C LEU A 204 16.50 5.77 6.99
N PRO A 205 17.06 5.47 5.81
CA PRO A 205 18.22 6.17 5.27
C PRO A 205 17.87 7.44 4.46
N PHE A 206 16.61 7.85 4.45
CA PHE A 206 16.12 8.99 3.68
C PHE A 206 15.39 9.99 4.58
N ASP A 207 15.56 11.28 4.30
CA ASP A 207 15.20 12.37 5.20
C ASP A 207 13.70 12.62 5.30
N PHE A 208 12.94 12.34 4.23
CA PHE A 208 11.50 12.52 4.22
C PHE A 208 10.84 11.78 3.06
N GLY A 209 9.54 11.60 3.21
CA GLY A 209 8.63 11.28 2.14
C GLY A 209 8.20 9.83 2.09
N ARG A 210 7.06 9.61 1.47
CA ARG A 210 6.41 8.30 1.37
C ARG A 210 5.57 8.20 0.12
N SER A 211 5.37 6.97 -0.32
CA SER A 211 4.43 6.62 -1.37
C SER A 211 3.19 5.98 -0.75
N ASP A 212 2.02 6.51 -1.08
CA ASP A 212 0.75 6.09 -0.56
C ASP A 212 -0.08 5.44 -1.69
N VAL A 213 -0.53 4.21 -1.49
CA VAL A 213 -1.41 3.49 -2.43
C VAL A 213 -2.84 3.59 -1.94
N LEU A 214 -3.73 4.10 -2.78
CA LEU A 214 -5.16 4.20 -2.50
C LEU A 214 -5.89 2.87 -2.75
N THR A 215 -7.10 2.74 -2.21
CA THR A 215 -8.09 1.68 -2.56
C THR A 215 -7.76 0.24 -2.19
N ALA A 216 -6.87 -0.02 -1.23
CA ALA A 216 -6.75 -1.36 -0.66
C ALA A 216 -8.06 -1.77 0.02
N THR A 217 -8.49 -3.03 -0.13
CA THR A 217 -9.70 -3.55 0.57
C THR A 217 -9.50 -4.92 1.17
N SER A 218 -8.36 -5.57 0.97
CA SER A 218 -8.09 -6.87 1.58
C SER A 218 -6.80 -6.90 2.40
N PRO A 219 -6.67 -7.85 3.33
CA PRO A 219 -5.38 -8.12 3.97
C PRO A 219 -4.27 -8.52 2.98
N VAL A 220 -4.62 -9.13 1.84
CA VAL A 220 -3.66 -9.50 0.78
C VAL A 220 -3.09 -8.23 0.14
N ASP A 221 -3.91 -7.23 -0.13
CA ASP A 221 -3.46 -5.94 -0.66
C ASP A 221 -2.40 -5.31 0.24
N VAL A 222 -2.64 -5.25 1.56
CA VAL A 222 -1.68 -4.67 2.53
C VAL A 222 -0.35 -5.41 2.51
N ARG A 223 -0.37 -6.75 2.47
CA ARG A 223 0.84 -7.57 2.37
C ARG A 223 1.55 -7.42 1.04
N ASN A 224 0.81 -7.27 -0.07
CA ASN A 224 1.38 -7.09 -1.40
C ASN A 224 2.06 -5.73 -1.49
N ILE A 225 1.37 -4.67 -1.09
CA ILE A 225 1.91 -3.30 -1.08
C ILE A 225 3.16 -3.23 -0.19
N ASN A 226 3.13 -3.80 1.01
CA ASN A 226 4.30 -3.78 1.90
C ASN A 226 5.52 -4.51 1.30
N LEU A 227 5.32 -5.68 0.67
CA LEU A 227 6.38 -6.40 -0.03
C LEU A 227 6.95 -5.60 -1.21
N VAL A 228 6.06 -5.18 -2.12
CA VAL A 228 6.45 -4.55 -3.37
C VAL A 228 7.12 -3.20 -3.09
N ALA A 229 6.53 -2.37 -2.24
CA ALA A 229 7.14 -1.10 -1.86
C ALA A 229 8.51 -1.30 -1.20
N THR A 230 8.68 -2.30 -0.33
CA THR A 230 10.01 -2.63 0.24
C THR A 230 11.03 -2.91 -0.86
N LEU A 231 10.70 -3.81 -1.80
CA LEU A 231 11.60 -4.18 -2.89
C LEU A 231 11.97 -2.96 -3.75
N LEU A 232 11.00 -2.11 -4.09
CA LEU A 232 11.20 -0.93 -4.92
C LEU A 232 12.00 0.17 -4.20
N VAL A 233 11.73 0.41 -2.92
CA VAL A 233 12.49 1.37 -2.10
C VAL A 233 13.93 0.89 -1.94
N HIS A 234 14.15 -0.39 -1.69
CA HIS A 234 15.51 -0.93 -1.65
C HIS A 234 16.23 -0.87 -3.00
N ALA A 235 15.51 -1.06 -4.11
CA ALA A 235 16.09 -0.88 -5.45
C ALA A 235 16.49 0.58 -5.71
N THR A 236 15.72 1.53 -5.17
CA THR A 236 15.88 2.99 -5.38
C THR A 236 16.95 3.59 -4.47
N PHE A 237 16.89 3.30 -3.17
CA PHE A 237 17.72 3.90 -2.13
C PHE A 237 18.84 2.98 -1.62
N GLY A 238 18.95 1.78 -2.18
CA GLY A 238 19.91 0.76 -1.75
C GLY A 238 19.45 -0.02 -0.52
N GLY A 239 20.40 -0.56 0.24
CA GLY A 239 20.12 -1.39 1.42
C GLY A 239 20.16 -2.89 1.14
N TYR A 240 19.73 -3.69 2.10
CA TYR A 240 19.95 -5.13 2.07
C TYR A 240 19.29 -5.82 0.88
N TRP A 241 18.05 -5.44 0.56
CA TRP A 241 17.29 -6.04 -0.52
C TRP A 241 17.54 -5.40 -1.89
N GLU A 242 18.53 -4.52 -2.06
CA GLU A 242 18.73 -3.77 -3.32
C GLU A 242 18.79 -4.67 -4.55
N LYS A 243 19.60 -5.74 -4.49
CA LYS A 243 19.73 -6.69 -5.61
C LYS A 243 18.43 -7.43 -5.89
N LEU A 244 17.73 -7.83 -4.83
CA LEU A 244 16.46 -8.55 -4.96
C LEU A 244 15.38 -7.62 -5.53
N GLY A 245 15.34 -6.36 -5.10
CA GLY A 245 14.45 -5.33 -5.63
C GLY A 245 14.69 -5.03 -7.11
N LYS A 246 15.96 -4.87 -7.52
CA LYS A 246 16.32 -4.71 -8.94
C LYS A 246 15.93 -5.92 -9.77
N LYS A 247 16.08 -7.13 -9.22
CA LYS A 247 15.61 -8.37 -9.86
C LYS A 247 14.08 -8.37 -9.98
N PHE A 248 13.35 -7.98 -8.94
CA PHE A 248 11.89 -7.92 -8.94
C PHE A 248 11.37 -7.01 -10.04
N VAL A 249 11.93 -5.81 -10.17
CA VAL A 249 11.59 -4.85 -11.24
C VAL A 249 11.76 -5.50 -12.62
N LYS A 250 12.88 -6.19 -12.83
CA LYS A 250 13.14 -6.90 -14.09
C LYS A 250 12.12 -8.01 -14.34
N ASP A 251 11.92 -8.91 -13.38
CA ASP A 251 11.01 -10.05 -13.52
C ASP A 251 9.57 -9.59 -13.77
N PHE A 252 9.12 -8.53 -13.10
CA PHE A 252 7.78 -7.99 -13.30
C PHE A 252 7.62 -7.34 -14.67
N LYS A 253 8.63 -6.60 -15.16
CA LYS A 253 8.62 -6.07 -16.54
C LYS A 253 8.59 -7.17 -17.59
N GLU A 254 9.35 -8.25 -17.41
CA GLU A 254 9.34 -9.42 -18.30
C GLU A 254 7.97 -10.13 -18.27
N LEU A 255 7.31 -10.18 -17.12
CA LEU A 255 5.93 -10.66 -17.01
C LEU A 255 4.97 -9.75 -17.79
N LEU A 256 5.03 -8.42 -17.60
CA LEU A 256 4.18 -7.49 -18.36
C LEU A 256 4.39 -7.60 -19.87
N ASP A 257 5.63 -7.81 -20.32
CA ASP A 257 5.98 -7.96 -21.73
C ASP A 257 5.30 -9.17 -22.37
N ARG A 258 5.35 -10.33 -21.69
CA ARG A 258 4.67 -11.56 -22.12
C ARG A 258 3.16 -11.38 -22.24
N HIS A 259 2.57 -10.50 -21.45
CA HIS A 259 1.14 -10.17 -21.49
C HIS A 259 0.81 -8.92 -22.33
N MET A 260 1.79 -8.34 -23.02
CA MET A 260 1.66 -7.11 -23.81
C MET A 260 1.17 -5.88 -23.02
N LEU A 261 1.44 -5.82 -21.72
CA LEU A 261 1.05 -4.73 -20.83
C LEU A 261 2.18 -3.74 -20.51
N THR A 262 3.37 -3.92 -21.08
CA THR A 262 4.54 -3.06 -20.82
C THR A 262 4.27 -1.59 -21.12
N ALA A 263 3.47 -1.29 -22.16
CA ALA A 263 3.11 0.08 -22.54
C ALA A 263 2.40 0.83 -21.41
N LEU A 264 1.68 0.12 -20.53
CA LEU A 264 0.96 0.72 -19.42
C LEU A 264 1.91 1.37 -18.40
N LEU A 265 3.17 0.95 -18.31
CA LEU A 265 4.16 1.57 -17.42
C LEU A 265 4.40 3.06 -17.72
N GLY A 266 4.16 3.49 -18.96
CA GLY A 266 4.32 4.89 -19.39
C GLY A 266 3.17 5.81 -18.99
N ALA A 267 2.05 5.26 -18.50
CA ALA A 267 0.91 6.07 -18.06
C ALA A 267 1.21 6.80 -16.74
N PRO A 268 0.53 7.93 -16.44
CA PRO A 268 0.79 8.67 -15.21
C PRO A 268 0.09 7.96 -14.04
N TRP A 269 0.76 7.00 -13.38
CA TRP A 269 0.24 6.29 -12.20
C TRP A 269 0.44 7.03 -10.87
N LEU A 270 1.41 7.94 -10.86
CA LEU A 270 1.85 8.69 -9.69
C LEU A 270 1.34 10.13 -9.77
N ARG A 271 0.79 10.63 -8.66
CA ARG A 271 0.58 12.06 -8.46
C ARG A 271 1.88 12.72 -8.00
N THR A 272 2.37 13.67 -8.80
CA THR A 272 3.41 14.63 -8.37
C THR A 272 2.85 16.04 -8.37
N ASP A 273 3.65 17.02 -7.98
CA ASP A 273 3.29 18.44 -8.14
C ASP A 273 3.67 18.98 -9.54
N GLU A 274 4.19 18.12 -10.44
CA GLU A 274 4.56 18.48 -11.81
C GLU A 274 3.33 18.43 -12.76
N PRO A 275 3.12 19.47 -13.60
CA PRO A 275 1.97 19.56 -14.51
C PRO A 275 1.81 18.38 -15.48
N GLU A 276 2.93 17.78 -15.89
CA GLU A 276 2.97 16.62 -16.80
C GLU A 276 2.26 15.39 -16.22
N THR A 277 2.03 15.36 -14.91
CA THR A 277 1.36 14.25 -14.24
C THR A 277 -0.14 14.43 -14.11
N PHE A 278 -0.75 15.46 -14.74
CA PHE A 278 -2.18 15.80 -14.60
C PHE A 278 -3.10 15.18 -15.66
N ASP A 279 -2.58 14.44 -16.64
CA ASP A 279 -3.38 13.81 -17.69
C ASP A 279 -4.27 12.67 -17.13
N ASN A 280 -5.51 13.01 -16.77
CA ASN A 280 -6.47 12.06 -16.22
C ASN A 280 -6.96 11.07 -17.27
N ASP A 281 -6.99 11.46 -18.55
CA ASP A 281 -7.48 10.61 -19.62
C ASP A 281 -6.47 9.49 -19.90
N ALA A 282 -5.17 9.82 -19.98
CA ALA A 282 -4.11 8.82 -20.14
C ALA A 282 -4.06 7.84 -18.97
N PHE A 283 -4.16 8.33 -17.72
CA PHE A 283 -4.24 7.46 -16.54
C PHE A 283 -5.47 6.55 -16.60
N TYR A 284 -6.65 7.12 -16.87
CA TYR A 284 -7.89 6.37 -16.84
C TYR A 284 -7.95 5.33 -17.96
N ALA A 285 -7.46 5.65 -19.16
CA ALA A 285 -7.35 4.70 -20.26
C ALA A 285 -6.48 3.50 -19.89
N ALA A 286 -5.29 3.74 -19.33
CA ALA A 286 -4.38 2.67 -18.89
C ALA A 286 -4.99 1.82 -17.76
N LEU A 287 -5.70 2.46 -16.83
CA LEU A 287 -6.41 1.77 -15.75
C LEU A 287 -7.54 0.89 -16.30
N GLN A 288 -8.33 1.37 -17.26
CA GLN A 288 -9.39 0.59 -17.89
C GLN A 288 -8.83 -0.59 -18.69
N GLU A 289 -7.71 -0.40 -19.40
CA GLU A 289 -7.04 -1.48 -20.12
C GLU A 289 -6.56 -2.58 -19.16
N LEU A 290 -5.84 -2.22 -18.10
CA LEU A 290 -5.40 -3.16 -17.06
C LEU A 290 -6.59 -3.88 -16.40
N THR A 291 -7.65 -3.12 -16.09
CA THR A 291 -8.87 -3.65 -15.46
C THR A 291 -9.58 -4.64 -16.38
N ALA A 292 -9.74 -4.29 -17.65
CA ALA A 292 -10.38 -5.14 -18.64
C ALA A 292 -9.59 -6.43 -18.88
N TYR A 293 -8.25 -6.34 -18.98
CA TYR A 293 -7.38 -7.50 -19.13
C TYR A 293 -7.52 -8.46 -17.93
N ALA A 294 -7.36 -7.95 -16.71
CA ALA A 294 -7.44 -8.76 -15.49
C ALA A 294 -8.83 -9.42 -15.31
N LEU A 295 -9.92 -8.69 -15.58
CA LEU A 295 -11.27 -9.25 -15.46
C LEU A 295 -11.59 -10.26 -16.56
N GLY A 296 -11.14 -10.00 -17.79
CA GLY A 296 -11.24 -10.97 -18.89
C GLY A 296 -10.52 -12.27 -18.55
N GLU A 297 -9.35 -12.15 -17.92
CA GLU A 297 -8.55 -13.28 -17.51
C GLU A 297 -9.16 -14.07 -16.36
N ALA A 298 -9.69 -13.40 -15.33
CA ALA A 298 -10.43 -14.06 -14.26
C ALA A 298 -11.67 -14.81 -14.79
N GLU A 299 -12.37 -14.27 -15.79
CA GLU A 299 -13.49 -14.96 -16.43
C GLU A 299 -13.04 -16.16 -17.26
N ARG A 300 -11.90 -16.06 -17.96
CA ARG A 300 -11.27 -17.19 -18.66
C ARG A 300 -10.94 -18.32 -17.69
N LEU A 301 -10.30 -18.01 -16.56
CA LEU A 301 -9.98 -18.99 -15.50
C LEU A 301 -11.24 -19.65 -14.91
N LYS A 302 -12.29 -18.88 -14.61
CA LYS A 302 -13.58 -19.43 -14.15
C LYS A 302 -14.19 -20.40 -15.15
N LYS A 303 -14.14 -20.07 -16.45
CA LYS A 303 -14.63 -20.96 -17.53
C LYS A 303 -13.78 -22.23 -17.62
N LEU A 304 -12.46 -22.12 -17.50
CA LEU A 304 -11.56 -23.27 -17.47
C LEU A 304 -11.83 -24.16 -16.26
N GLN A 305 -11.95 -23.62 -15.04
CA GLN A 305 -12.29 -24.41 -13.85
C GLN A 305 -13.62 -25.16 -13.99
N ARG A 306 -14.64 -24.53 -14.58
CA ARG A 306 -15.92 -25.18 -14.91
C ARG A 306 -15.76 -26.30 -15.94
N ARG A 307 -14.85 -26.13 -16.91
CA ARG A 307 -14.54 -27.11 -17.95
C ARG A 307 -13.57 -28.20 -17.50
N PHE A 308 -12.75 -28.00 -16.48
CA PHE A 308 -11.79 -28.99 -15.97
C PHE A 308 -12.46 -30.21 -15.31
N PHE A 309 -13.77 -30.15 -15.02
CA PHE A 309 -14.60 -31.33 -14.76
C PHE A 309 -14.92 -32.17 -16.02
N ALA A 310 -14.53 -31.70 -17.20
CA ALA A 310 -14.71 -32.32 -18.52
C ALA A 310 -13.41 -32.18 -19.35
N TRP A 311 -12.49 -33.13 -19.13
CA TRP A 311 -11.28 -33.42 -19.93
C TRP A 311 -10.00 -32.57 -19.73
N ARG A 312 -8.88 -33.31 -19.72
CA ARG A 312 -7.47 -32.87 -19.79
C ARG A 312 -7.04 -32.81 -21.26
N ASN A 313 -6.31 -31.76 -21.65
CA ASN A 313 -5.27 -31.69 -22.71
C ASN A 313 -5.29 -30.35 -23.44
N SER A 314 -4.95 -29.28 -22.72
CA SER A 314 -4.45 -28.05 -23.32
C SER A 314 -3.40 -27.53 -22.34
N GLU A 315 -2.18 -27.25 -22.82
CA GLU A 315 -1.26 -26.45 -22.01
C GLU A 315 -1.95 -25.13 -21.71
N PRO A 316 -2.18 -24.78 -20.43
CA PRO A 316 -2.85 -23.54 -20.12
C PRO A 316 -1.90 -22.41 -20.51
N ASP A 317 -2.35 -21.58 -21.44
CA ASP A 317 -1.81 -20.24 -21.63
C ASP A 317 -1.75 -19.58 -20.24
N THR A 318 -0.55 -19.19 -19.82
CA THR A 318 -0.25 -18.84 -18.42
C THR A 318 -1.03 -17.60 -18.03
N SER A 319 -1.59 -17.60 -16.82
CA SER A 319 -2.45 -16.50 -16.39
C SER A 319 -1.68 -15.41 -15.69
N ILE A 320 -1.83 -14.15 -16.14
CA ILE A 320 -1.15 -13.02 -15.48
C ILE A 320 -1.47 -12.95 -13.98
N LEU A 321 -2.71 -13.30 -13.59
CA LEU A 321 -3.14 -13.23 -12.19
C LEU A 321 -2.41 -14.27 -11.35
N GLU A 322 -2.35 -15.52 -11.84
CA GLU A 322 -1.63 -16.61 -11.18
C GLU A 322 -0.12 -16.32 -11.17
N GLU A 323 0.43 -15.82 -12.29
CA GLU A 323 1.85 -15.50 -12.40
C GLU A 323 2.29 -14.36 -11.48
N VAL A 324 1.48 -13.30 -11.34
CA VAL A 324 1.78 -12.23 -10.37
C VAL A 324 1.67 -12.77 -8.94
N HIS A 325 0.68 -13.61 -8.63
CA HIS A 325 0.55 -14.23 -7.30
C HIS A 325 1.75 -15.11 -6.97
N ASP A 326 2.17 -15.94 -7.91
CA ASP A 326 3.35 -16.81 -7.78
C ASP A 326 4.65 -16.01 -7.66
N LEU A 327 4.80 -14.93 -8.44
CA LEU A 327 5.93 -14.01 -8.33
C LEU A 327 6.01 -13.42 -6.91
N LEU A 328 4.92 -12.83 -6.42
CA LEU A 328 4.89 -12.24 -5.08
C LEU A 328 5.13 -13.29 -3.98
N ALA A 329 4.60 -14.51 -4.13
CA ALA A 329 4.84 -15.61 -3.21
C ALA A 329 6.33 -16.05 -3.21
N ALA A 330 6.95 -16.13 -4.38
CA ALA A 330 8.36 -16.47 -4.53
C ALA A 330 9.26 -15.44 -3.85
N TYR A 331 9.00 -14.15 -4.05
CA TYR A 331 9.79 -13.09 -3.42
C TYR A 331 9.65 -13.06 -1.89
N ARG A 332 8.44 -13.28 -1.35
CA ARG A 332 8.26 -13.48 0.11
C ARG A 332 9.08 -14.65 0.64
N LYS A 333 9.06 -15.77 -0.09
CA LYS A 333 9.80 -16.98 0.30
C LYS A 333 11.31 -16.73 0.30
N VAL A 334 11.84 -16.04 -0.70
CA VAL A 334 13.26 -15.67 -0.78
C VAL A 334 13.63 -14.78 0.42
N MET A 335 12.91 -13.68 0.63
CA MET A 335 13.18 -12.76 1.75
C MET A 335 13.15 -13.46 3.10
N ARG A 336 12.14 -14.30 3.35
CA ARG A 336 12.04 -15.08 4.58
C ARG A 336 13.20 -16.05 4.74
N THR A 337 13.59 -16.75 3.67
CA THR A 337 14.68 -17.74 3.71
C THR A 337 16.02 -17.07 4.01
N GLU A 338 16.30 -15.94 3.36
CA GLU A 338 17.53 -15.19 3.58
C GLU A 338 17.57 -14.51 4.95
N ALA A 339 16.45 -13.95 5.43
CA ALA A 339 16.36 -13.40 6.78
C ALA A 339 16.58 -14.47 7.87
N LEU A 340 16.02 -15.66 7.70
CA LEU A 340 16.23 -16.77 8.65
C LEU A 340 17.67 -17.27 8.68
N ARG A 341 18.38 -17.26 7.54
CA ARG A 341 19.80 -17.61 7.50
C ARG A 341 20.61 -16.68 8.38
N PHE A 342 20.37 -15.38 8.30
CA PHE A 342 21.03 -14.39 9.15
C PHE A 342 20.74 -14.59 10.64
N ILE A 343 19.45 -14.71 11.02
CA ILE A 343 19.07 -14.91 12.43
C ILE A 343 19.65 -16.22 13.00
N GLY A 344 19.81 -17.25 12.15
CA GLY A 344 20.43 -18.51 12.51
C GLY A 344 21.96 -18.44 12.63
N GLU A 345 22.61 -17.51 11.93
CA GLU A 345 24.05 -17.24 12.01
C GLU A 345 24.42 -16.40 13.24
N GLU A 346 23.56 -15.47 13.69
CA GLU A 346 23.78 -14.72 14.95
C GLU A 346 23.68 -15.58 16.23
N LYS A 347 23.03 -16.76 16.16
CA LYS A 347 22.84 -17.66 17.30
C LYS A 347 23.94 -18.73 17.44
N LYS A 348 24.92 -18.76 16.54
CA LYS A 348 26.08 -19.65 16.59
C LYS A 348 27.32 -18.86 17.01
#